data_AF-A0A2E4TGP4-F1
#
_entry.id   AF-A0A2E4TGP4-F1
#
_cell.length_a   1.000
_cell.length_b   1.000
_cell.length_c   1.000
_cell.angle_alpha   90.00
_cell.angle_beta   90.00
_cell.angle_gamma   90.00
#
_symmetry.space_group_name_H-M   'P 1'
#
loop_
_entity.id
_entity.type
_entity.pdbx_description
1 polymer ?
#
loop_
_entity_poly.entity_id
_entity_poly.type
_entity_poly.pdbx_seq_one_letter_code
_entity_poly.pdbx_strand_id
1 'polypeptide(L)'
;MYAHRLFSSMVWNVSLVIWPSFFCAQTTVTWPEDVQASCEETLQDVTDTPVVTLGAGCPESVIVFDDVNLEVGCPQNTAVDRTWTVTVCDSVFVHVQHIELLDASAPYILNPSTSAHFFSNEMDWLPLVRDNCDSSLEGGMSFSDTTDWCCGVTSFVVNLHVPDDCGNMLDTAYTVFLHDLEPYLTCDGTQSSQCGEGTVWDDLTGTCIPSAPCSSGPEACGPDTEWNEELGFCQPVTLSAECYFDTNGDGSVGSSDLLNFLGAYGQACEANLTGAE
;
A
#
# COMPACT_ATOMS: atom_id res chain seq x y z
N MET A 1 47.49 84.01 -55.91
CA MET A 1 46.72 84.44 -57.09
C MET A 1 45.63 83.43 -57.34
N TYR A 2 44.36 83.86 -57.42
CA TYR A 2 43.15 83.06 -57.73
C TYR A 2 42.84 81.84 -56.81
N ALA A 3 41.59 81.51 -56.48
CA ALA A 3 40.34 82.28 -56.48
C ALA A 3 39.30 81.63 -55.55
N HIS A 4 38.37 82.42 -55.01
CA HIS A 4 37.18 81.89 -54.35
C HIS A 4 36.24 81.19 -55.34
N ARG A 5 35.59 80.12 -54.90
CA ARG A 5 34.22 79.77 -55.32
C ARG A 5 33.39 79.43 -54.08
N LEU A 6 32.49 80.33 -53.73
CA LEU A 6 31.36 80.03 -52.84
C LEU A 6 30.29 79.34 -53.67
N PHE A 7 29.81 78.18 -53.22
CA PHE A 7 28.53 77.62 -53.68
C PHE A 7 27.68 77.32 -52.46
N SER A 8 26.53 77.99 -52.41
CA SER A 8 25.49 77.75 -51.41
C SER A 8 24.72 76.49 -51.79
N SER A 9 24.56 75.55 -50.87
CA SER A 9 23.59 74.45 -50.99
C SER A 9 22.62 74.51 -49.81
N MET A 10 21.33 74.62 -50.15
CA MET A 10 20.24 74.71 -49.17
C MET A 10 20.21 73.46 -48.28
N VAL A 11 20.16 73.67 -46.97
CA VAL A 11 19.85 72.61 -46.00
C VAL A 11 18.34 72.39 -46.00
N TRP A 12 17.86 71.43 -46.79
CA TRP A 12 16.50 70.92 -46.65
C TRP A 12 16.47 69.94 -45.47
N ASN A 13 16.14 70.45 -44.28
CA ASN A 13 15.73 69.61 -43.17
C ASN A 13 14.40 68.92 -43.51
N VAL A 14 14.49 67.73 -44.11
CA VAL A 14 13.38 66.80 -44.09
C VAL A 14 13.28 66.26 -42.67
N SER A 15 12.54 66.99 -41.82
CA SER A 15 12.07 66.45 -40.55
C SER A 15 11.15 65.29 -40.87
N LEU A 16 11.73 64.09 -40.93
CA LEU A 16 10.99 62.85 -40.94
C LEU A 16 10.30 62.77 -39.57
N VAL A 17 9.05 63.25 -39.52
CA VAL A 17 8.16 62.99 -38.40
C VAL A 17 7.89 61.50 -38.45
N ILE A 18 8.76 60.72 -37.83
CA ILE A 18 8.48 59.36 -37.42
C ILE A 18 7.34 59.51 -36.42
N TRP A 19 6.12 59.33 -36.91
CA TRP A 19 4.97 59.14 -36.04
C TRP A 19 5.37 58.01 -35.08
N PRO A 20 5.30 58.19 -33.76
CA PRO A 20 5.56 57.10 -32.85
C PRO A 20 4.56 56.02 -33.22
N SER A 21 5.08 54.87 -33.68
CA SER A 21 4.25 53.77 -34.13
C SER A 21 3.20 53.51 -33.06
N PHE A 22 1.92 53.60 -33.43
CA PHE A 22 0.85 53.08 -32.61
C PHE A 22 1.10 51.57 -32.50
N PHE A 23 1.87 51.19 -31.47
CA PHE A 23 1.83 49.84 -30.93
C PHE A 23 0.42 49.69 -30.35
N CYS A 24 -0.53 49.36 -31.21
CA CYS A 24 -1.70 48.62 -30.76
C CYS A 24 -1.14 47.39 -30.06
N ALA A 25 -1.28 47.33 -28.74
CA ALA A 25 -1.11 46.09 -28.02
C ALA A 25 -1.97 45.04 -28.75
N GLN A 26 -1.34 43.99 -29.24
CA GLN A 26 -2.03 42.90 -29.92
C GLN A 26 -2.54 41.93 -28.87
N THR A 27 -3.73 41.36 -29.09
CA THR A 27 -4.23 40.28 -28.24
C THR A 27 -3.30 39.08 -28.38
N THR A 28 -2.80 38.56 -27.26
CA THR A 28 -2.00 37.32 -27.23
C THR A 28 -2.63 36.33 -26.27
N VAL A 29 -2.72 35.07 -26.68
CA VAL A 29 -3.18 33.95 -25.83
C VAL A 29 -1.97 33.06 -25.57
N THR A 30 -1.65 32.84 -24.30
CA THR A 30 -0.73 31.80 -23.85
C THR A 30 -1.57 30.60 -23.43
N TRP A 31 -1.34 29.46 -24.07
CA TRP A 31 -2.06 28.23 -23.79
C TRP A 31 -1.42 27.46 -22.62
N PRO A 32 -2.20 26.66 -21.88
CA PRO A 32 -1.65 25.62 -21.01
C PRO A 32 -0.78 24.64 -21.80
N GLU A 33 0.25 24.08 -21.18
CA GLU A 33 1.04 22.99 -21.76
C GLU A 33 0.33 21.64 -21.54
N ASP A 34 0.72 20.62 -22.30
CA ASP A 34 0.23 19.24 -22.09
C ASP A 34 0.65 18.73 -20.70
N VAL A 35 -0.21 17.92 -20.08
CA VAL A 35 -0.02 17.44 -18.71
C VAL A 35 0.14 15.92 -18.67
N GLN A 36 1.09 15.47 -17.86
CA GLN A 36 1.17 14.08 -17.41
C GLN A 36 1.34 14.07 -15.87
N ALA A 37 0.42 13.44 -15.15
CA ALA A 37 0.38 13.42 -13.67
C ALA A 37 -0.09 12.06 -13.12
N SER A 38 -0.12 11.92 -11.78
CA SER A 38 -0.67 10.75 -11.09
C SER A 38 -2.19 10.66 -11.28
N CYS A 39 -2.72 9.45 -11.37
CA CYS A 39 -4.15 9.13 -11.27
C CYS A 39 -4.80 9.49 -9.92
N GLU A 40 -4.01 9.87 -8.90
CA GLU A 40 -4.52 10.47 -7.64
C GLU A 40 -5.03 11.90 -7.81
N GLU A 41 -4.52 12.64 -8.81
CA GLU A 41 -4.99 13.98 -9.15
C GLU A 41 -6.33 13.90 -9.90
N THR A 42 -7.19 14.90 -9.77
CA THR A 42 -8.35 15.02 -10.67
C THR A 42 -8.02 15.90 -11.86
N LEU A 43 -8.82 15.81 -12.93
CA LEU A 43 -8.72 16.75 -14.06
C LEU A 43 -8.78 18.22 -13.60
N GLN A 44 -9.47 18.55 -12.50
CA GLN A 44 -9.56 19.94 -12.01
C GLN A 44 -8.24 20.41 -11.38
N ASP A 45 -7.54 19.53 -10.67
CA ASP A 45 -6.30 19.86 -9.96
C ASP A 45 -5.16 20.18 -10.95
N VAL A 46 -5.17 19.52 -12.11
CA VAL A 46 -4.23 19.77 -13.22
C VAL A 46 -4.72 20.77 -14.28
N THR A 47 -5.87 21.44 -14.06
CA THR A 47 -6.40 22.41 -15.03
C THR A 47 -5.80 23.80 -14.84
N ASP A 48 -4.78 24.13 -15.63
CA ASP A 48 -4.43 25.53 -15.89
C ASP A 48 -5.34 26.17 -16.95
N THR A 49 -5.65 27.46 -16.79
CA THR A 49 -6.49 28.20 -17.75
C THR A 49 -5.64 29.05 -18.71
N PRO A 50 -6.04 29.20 -19.99
CA PRO A 50 -5.33 30.05 -20.95
C PRO A 50 -5.19 31.50 -20.47
N VAL A 51 -3.98 32.05 -20.52
CA VAL A 51 -3.70 33.43 -20.11
C VAL A 51 -3.88 34.35 -21.32
N VAL A 52 -4.87 35.24 -21.25
CA VAL A 52 -5.22 36.18 -22.33
C VAL A 52 -4.74 37.58 -21.99
N THR A 53 -3.84 38.13 -22.79
CA THR A 53 -3.50 39.56 -22.76
C THR A 53 -4.32 40.28 -23.83
N LEU A 54 -5.20 41.20 -23.41
CA LEU A 54 -6.10 41.91 -24.33
C LEU A 54 -5.40 43.05 -25.06
N GLY A 55 -5.67 43.17 -26.36
CA GLY A 55 -5.25 44.30 -27.16
C GLY A 55 -5.99 45.60 -26.87
N ALA A 56 -5.38 46.73 -27.24
CA ALA A 56 -5.96 48.05 -26.99
C ALA A 56 -7.30 48.24 -27.75
N GLY A 57 -8.41 48.31 -27.00
CA GLY A 57 -9.76 48.41 -27.54
C GLY A 57 -10.63 47.16 -27.36
N CYS A 58 -10.07 46.04 -26.87
CA CYS A 58 -10.85 44.86 -26.48
C CYS A 58 -11.20 44.90 -24.98
N PRO A 59 -12.49 44.91 -24.60
CA PRO A 59 -12.88 45.02 -23.19
C PRO A 59 -12.86 43.68 -22.44
N GLU A 60 -13.15 42.57 -23.12
CA GLU A 60 -13.39 41.25 -22.50
C GLU A 60 -12.91 40.10 -23.40
N SER A 61 -12.71 38.94 -22.79
CA SER A 61 -12.47 37.64 -23.44
C SER A 61 -13.34 36.56 -22.79
N VAL A 62 -13.90 35.68 -23.60
CA VAL A 62 -14.62 34.48 -23.14
C VAL A 62 -13.73 33.27 -23.37
N ILE A 63 -13.52 32.48 -22.32
CA ILE A 63 -12.76 31.22 -22.36
C ILE A 63 -13.76 30.09 -22.05
N VAL A 64 -13.80 29.08 -22.90
CA VAL A 64 -14.54 27.83 -22.68
C VAL A 64 -13.65 26.65 -23.07
N PHE A 65 -13.95 25.47 -22.54
CA PHE A 65 -13.31 24.21 -22.93
C PHE A 65 -14.37 23.13 -23.16
N ASP A 66 -13.99 22.12 -23.94
CA ASP A 66 -14.76 20.89 -24.19
C ASP A 66 -13.78 19.69 -24.12
N ASP A 67 -14.18 18.63 -23.43
CA ASP A 67 -13.31 17.50 -23.07
C ASP A 67 -13.72 16.23 -23.83
N VAL A 68 -12.76 15.62 -24.52
CA VAL A 68 -12.94 14.33 -25.20
C VAL A 68 -12.09 13.27 -24.50
N ASN A 69 -12.74 12.34 -23.82
CA ASN A 69 -12.06 11.18 -23.23
C ASN A 69 -11.50 10.27 -24.34
N LEU A 70 -10.28 9.80 -24.15
CA LEU A 70 -9.58 8.87 -25.02
C LEU A 70 -9.65 7.45 -24.43
N GLU A 71 -9.55 6.44 -25.29
CA GLU A 71 -9.49 5.05 -24.87
C GLU A 71 -8.07 4.72 -24.37
N VAL A 72 -7.98 4.27 -23.11
CA VAL A 72 -6.73 3.92 -22.43
C VAL A 72 -6.65 2.41 -22.17
N GLY A 73 -5.43 1.89 -22.06
CA GLY A 73 -5.18 0.46 -21.85
C GLY A 73 -5.40 -0.05 -20.42
N CYS A 74 -5.43 0.84 -19.42
CA CYS A 74 -5.61 0.50 -18.01
C CYS A 74 -6.84 1.24 -17.43
N PRO A 75 -7.72 0.59 -16.64
CA PRO A 75 -8.92 1.23 -16.05
C PRO A 75 -8.65 2.42 -15.12
N GLN A 76 -7.50 2.44 -14.44
CA GLN A 76 -7.08 3.46 -13.47
C GLN A 76 -6.51 4.71 -14.17
N ASN A 77 -6.11 4.59 -15.44
CA ASN A 77 -5.63 5.72 -16.22
C ASN A 77 -6.79 6.57 -16.75
N THR A 78 -6.53 7.84 -17.01
CA THR A 78 -7.46 8.74 -17.70
C THR A 78 -6.67 9.58 -18.70
N ALA A 79 -7.08 9.59 -19.96
CA ALA A 79 -6.50 10.46 -20.99
C ALA A 79 -7.60 11.30 -21.64
N VAL A 80 -7.38 12.61 -21.77
CA VAL A 80 -8.36 13.57 -22.27
C VAL A 80 -7.69 14.56 -23.22
N ASP A 81 -8.30 14.75 -24.39
CA ASP A 81 -8.02 15.89 -25.25
C ASP A 81 -8.98 17.03 -24.90
N ARG A 82 -8.45 18.11 -24.31
CA ARG A 82 -9.20 19.31 -23.94
C ARG A 82 -9.08 20.37 -25.03
N THR A 83 -10.21 20.71 -25.66
CA THR A 83 -10.27 21.77 -26.66
C THR A 83 -10.61 23.12 -26.02
N TRP A 84 -9.60 23.96 -25.81
CA TRP A 84 -9.78 25.34 -25.37
C TRP A 84 -10.23 26.24 -26.53
N THR A 85 -11.30 27.00 -26.32
CA THR A 85 -11.77 28.05 -27.24
C THR A 85 -11.78 29.40 -26.53
N VAL A 86 -10.99 30.33 -27.05
CA VAL A 86 -10.87 31.70 -26.53
C VAL A 86 -11.45 32.67 -27.56
N THR A 87 -12.55 33.33 -27.21
CA THR A 87 -13.17 34.38 -28.04
C THR A 87 -12.81 35.75 -27.50
N VAL A 88 -12.18 36.60 -28.31
CA VAL A 88 -11.77 37.96 -27.94
C VAL A 88 -12.13 38.93 -29.05
N CYS A 89 -12.97 39.92 -28.75
CA CYS A 89 -13.53 40.82 -29.76
C CYS A 89 -14.17 40.00 -30.91
N ASP A 90 -13.63 40.13 -32.13
CA ASP A 90 -14.12 39.44 -33.34
C ASP A 90 -13.24 38.22 -33.73
N SER A 91 -12.28 37.84 -32.87
CA SER A 91 -11.34 36.74 -33.11
C SER A 91 -11.64 35.54 -32.22
N VAL A 92 -11.56 34.34 -32.79
CA VAL A 92 -11.64 33.07 -32.07
C VAL A 92 -10.31 32.35 -32.23
N PHE A 93 -9.72 31.95 -31.11
CA PHE A 93 -8.53 31.12 -31.04
C PHE A 93 -8.90 29.76 -30.45
N VAL A 94 -8.33 28.68 -31.00
CA VAL A 94 -8.58 27.30 -30.57
C VAL A 94 -7.26 26.60 -30.37
N HIS A 95 -7.16 25.79 -29.32
CA HIS A 95 -6.03 24.93 -29.02
C HIS A 95 -6.52 23.64 -28.37
N VAL A 96 -5.83 22.53 -28.64
CA VAL A 96 -6.07 21.25 -27.99
C VAL A 96 -4.89 20.99 -27.07
N GLN A 97 -5.18 20.80 -25.79
CA GLN A 97 -4.25 20.39 -24.74
C GLN A 97 -4.48 18.91 -24.47
N HIS A 98 -3.42 18.13 -24.38
CA HIS A 98 -3.46 16.72 -23.99
C HIS A 98 -3.22 16.58 -22.49
N ILE A 99 -4.04 15.78 -21.81
CA ILE A 99 -3.95 15.54 -20.36
C ILE A 99 -3.98 14.04 -20.11
N GLU A 100 -2.92 13.51 -19.51
CA GLU A 100 -2.80 12.13 -19.03
C GLU A 100 -2.70 12.10 -17.50
N LEU A 101 -3.57 11.32 -16.86
CA LEU A 101 -3.50 10.93 -15.46
C LEU A 101 -3.21 9.43 -15.45
N LEU A 102 -2.04 9.04 -14.97
CA LEU A 102 -1.50 7.70 -15.11
C LEU A 102 -1.18 7.07 -13.77
N ASP A 103 -1.45 5.77 -13.68
CA ASP A 103 -0.85 4.92 -12.67
C ASP A 103 0.52 4.41 -13.14
N ALA A 104 1.49 4.55 -12.25
CA ALA A 104 2.87 4.11 -12.41
C ALA A 104 3.47 3.70 -11.05
N SER A 105 2.63 3.53 -10.03
CA SER A 105 3.00 3.19 -8.67
C SER A 105 2.75 1.69 -8.44
N ALA A 106 3.63 1.03 -7.70
CA ALA A 106 3.33 -0.32 -7.24
C ALA A 106 2.50 -0.28 -5.95
N PRO A 107 1.64 -1.29 -5.71
CA PRO A 107 0.97 -1.46 -4.43
C PRO A 107 1.93 -1.47 -3.23
N TYR A 108 1.43 -1.12 -2.05
CA TYR A 108 2.20 -1.05 -0.81
C TYR A 108 1.45 -1.68 0.36
N ILE A 109 2.17 -1.96 1.45
CA ILE A 109 1.62 -2.58 2.66
C ILE A 109 1.33 -1.49 3.71
N LEU A 110 0.12 -1.53 4.28
CA LEU A 110 -0.39 -0.54 5.25
C LEU A 110 0.00 -0.86 6.70
N ASN A 111 0.11 -2.13 7.06
CA ASN A 111 0.49 -2.59 8.40
C ASN A 111 1.98 -3.00 8.43
N PRO A 112 2.61 -3.10 9.61
CA PRO A 112 4.00 -3.53 9.70
C PRO A 112 4.19 -4.97 9.19
N SER A 113 4.85 -5.09 8.04
CA SER A 113 5.24 -6.36 7.39
C SER A 113 6.72 -6.69 7.62
N THR A 114 7.31 -6.21 8.71
CA THR A 114 8.65 -6.63 9.15
C THR A 114 8.57 -8.03 9.76
N SER A 115 9.61 -8.84 9.58
CA SER A 115 9.68 -10.15 10.26
C SER A 115 9.52 -9.98 11.77
N ALA A 116 8.57 -10.72 12.37
CA ALA A 116 8.09 -10.45 13.71
C ALA A 116 7.53 -11.70 14.41
N HIS A 117 7.48 -11.62 15.75
CA HIS A 117 6.92 -12.64 16.63
C HIS A 117 5.48 -12.29 17.01
N PHE A 118 4.58 -13.27 16.86
CA PHE A 118 3.17 -13.13 17.20
C PHE A 118 2.80 -14.17 18.25
N PHE A 119 2.21 -13.69 19.34
CA PHE A 119 1.72 -14.47 20.48
C PHE A 119 0.19 -14.41 20.51
N SER A 120 -0.44 -14.53 19.34
CA SER A 120 -1.89 -14.53 19.16
C SER A 120 -2.29 -15.66 18.22
N ASN A 121 -3.46 -16.23 18.47
CA ASN A 121 -4.19 -17.06 17.51
C ASN A 121 -5.01 -16.20 16.52
N GLU A 122 -4.84 -14.89 16.58
CA GLU A 122 -5.41 -13.91 15.65
C GLU A 122 -4.48 -13.72 14.45
N MET A 123 -5.03 -13.27 13.33
CA MET A 123 -4.30 -13.24 12.06
C MET A 123 -3.55 -11.91 11.82
N ASP A 124 -3.02 -11.31 12.89
CA ASP A 124 -2.40 -9.97 12.93
C ASP A 124 -1.20 -9.81 11.98
N TRP A 125 -0.59 -10.94 11.63
CA TRP A 125 0.53 -11.05 10.70
C TRP A 125 0.13 -10.99 9.21
N LEU A 126 -1.16 -11.01 8.89
CA LEU A 126 -1.63 -10.83 7.51
C LEU A 126 -1.30 -9.43 6.99
N PRO A 127 -0.84 -9.29 5.75
CA PRO A 127 -0.54 -7.99 5.17
C PRO A 127 -1.82 -7.35 4.62
N LEU A 128 -2.03 -6.08 4.98
CA LEU A 128 -3.05 -5.23 4.40
C LEU A 128 -2.40 -4.46 3.24
N VAL A 129 -2.62 -4.91 2.01
CA VAL A 129 -2.13 -4.25 0.80
C VAL A 129 -3.12 -3.21 0.29
N ARG A 130 -2.60 -2.15 -0.31
CA ARG A 130 -3.37 -1.09 -0.97
C ARG A 130 -2.53 -0.44 -2.05
N ASP A 131 -3.19 0.11 -3.06
CA ASP A 131 -2.58 0.98 -4.06
C ASP A 131 -3.07 2.44 -3.93
N ASN A 132 -2.38 3.38 -4.58
CA ASN A 132 -2.75 4.80 -4.57
C ASN A 132 -3.96 5.10 -5.48
N CYS A 133 -4.10 4.39 -6.60
CA CYS A 133 -5.17 4.55 -7.59
C CYS A 133 -6.15 3.37 -7.66
N ASP A 134 -5.75 2.18 -7.20
CA ASP A 134 -6.64 1.04 -7.02
C ASP A 134 -6.99 0.72 -5.54
N SER A 135 -8.23 0.27 -5.35
CA SER A 135 -8.77 -0.23 -4.09
C SER A 135 -9.13 -1.73 -4.12
N SER A 136 -8.92 -2.41 -5.26
CA SER A 136 -9.41 -3.76 -5.56
C SER A 136 -8.32 -4.70 -6.10
N LEU A 137 -7.17 -4.74 -5.42
CA LEU A 137 -6.00 -5.52 -5.86
C LEU A 137 -6.26 -7.04 -5.94
N GLU A 138 -6.02 -7.64 -7.11
CA GLU A 138 -6.11 -9.09 -7.33
C GLU A 138 -4.73 -9.75 -7.13
N GLY A 139 -4.35 -9.92 -5.86
CA GLY A 139 -3.01 -10.38 -5.44
C GLY A 139 -2.92 -11.83 -4.96
N GLY A 140 -1.75 -12.44 -5.16
CA GLY A 140 -1.40 -13.75 -4.60
C GLY A 140 -0.54 -13.64 -3.34
N MET A 141 -0.95 -14.34 -2.27
CA MET A 141 -0.05 -14.65 -1.15
C MET A 141 0.29 -16.14 -1.15
N SER A 142 1.53 -16.48 -0.79
CA SER A 142 1.97 -17.88 -0.66
C SER A 142 2.94 -18.06 0.50
N PHE A 143 2.99 -19.28 1.03
CA PHE A 143 3.79 -19.64 2.18
C PHE A 143 4.94 -20.57 1.76
N SER A 144 6.15 -20.28 2.22
CA SER A 144 7.33 -21.14 2.03
C SER A 144 8.13 -21.28 3.32
N ASP A 145 9.07 -22.22 3.31
CA ASP A 145 10.11 -22.38 4.34
C ASP A 145 9.56 -22.56 5.77
N THR A 146 8.39 -23.19 5.88
CA THR A 146 7.78 -23.55 7.16
C THR A 146 8.74 -24.42 7.96
N THR A 147 9.12 -23.94 9.14
CA THR A 147 10.06 -24.58 10.05
C THR A 147 9.44 -24.58 11.44
N ASP A 148 9.32 -25.77 12.02
CA ASP A 148 8.94 -25.94 13.42
C ASP A 148 10.20 -25.87 14.29
N TRP A 149 10.14 -25.01 15.30
CA TRP A 149 11.21 -24.76 16.24
C TRP A 149 10.79 -25.19 17.64
N CYS A 150 11.79 -25.36 18.49
CA CYS A 150 11.56 -25.86 19.84
C CYS A 150 10.81 -24.80 20.66
N CYS A 151 10.12 -25.26 21.72
CA CYS A 151 9.22 -24.44 22.53
C CYS A 151 7.92 -23.97 21.83
N GLY A 152 7.42 -24.73 20.84
CA GLY A 152 6.11 -24.46 20.22
C GLY A 152 6.09 -23.22 19.32
N VAL A 153 7.22 -22.92 18.68
CA VAL A 153 7.35 -21.77 17.76
C VAL A 153 7.38 -22.30 16.33
N THR A 154 6.47 -21.86 15.47
CA THR A 154 6.50 -22.17 14.03
C THR A 154 6.85 -20.90 13.26
N SER A 155 7.85 -20.97 12.38
CA SER A 155 8.14 -19.87 11.45
C SER A 155 7.77 -20.23 10.02
N PHE A 156 7.33 -19.27 9.23
CA PHE A 156 7.18 -19.41 7.78
C PHE A 156 7.47 -18.08 7.08
N VAL A 157 7.86 -18.16 5.81
CA VAL A 157 8.01 -16.99 4.95
C VAL A 157 6.68 -16.75 4.23
N VAL A 158 6.14 -15.54 4.40
CA VAL A 158 5.02 -15.03 3.61
C VAL A 158 5.60 -14.34 2.39
N ASN A 159 5.33 -14.87 1.21
CA ASN A 159 5.70 -14.28 -0.07
C ASN A 159 4.45 -13.61 -0.67
N LEU A 160 4.58 -12.33 -1.01
CA LEU A 160 3.54 -11.51 -1.62
C LEU A 160 3.90 -11.22 -3.06
N HIS A 161 2.94 -11.49 -3.94
CA HIS A 161 3.01 -11.19 -5.36
C HIS A 161 1.69 -10.55 -5.77
N VAL A 162 1.64 -9.23 -5.64
CA VAL A 162 0.41 -8.43 -5.80
C VAL A 162 0.62 -7.47 -6.99
N PRO A 163 0.16 -7.84 -8.20
CA PRO A 163 0.05 -6.89 -9.30
C PRO A 163 -1.13 -5.92 -9.09
N ASP A 164 -1.07 -4.79 -9.77
CA ASP A 164 -2.25 -3.97 -10.09
C ASP A 164 -2.73 -4.22 -11.53
N ASP A 165 -3.86 -3.59 -11.91
CA ASP A 165 -4.45 -3.67 -13.25
C ASP A 165 -3.62 -2.97 -14.34
N CYS A 166 -2.73 -2.04 -13.99
CA CYS A 166 -1.86 -1.32 -14.92
C CYS A 166 -0.53 -2.04 -15.19
N GLY A 167 -0.23 -3.08 -14.40
CA GLY A 167 0.96 -3.92 -14.53
C GLY A 167 2.14 -3.50 -13.65
N ASN A 168 1.97 -2.59 -12.69
CA ASN A 168 2.95 -2.45 -11.61
C ASN A 168 2.71 -3.58 -10.58
N MET A 169 3.69 -3.77 -9.67
CA MET A 169 3.74 -5.00 -8.88
C MET A 169 4.49 -4.82 -7.56
N LEU A 170 3.84 -5.24 -6.48
CA LEU A 170 4.46 -5.50 -5.19
C LEU A 170 4.94 -6.95 -5.12
N ASP A 171 6.25 -7.14 -5.16
CA ASP A 171 6.93 -8.42 -4.94
C ASP A 171 7.83 -8.30 -3.71
N THR A 172 7.47 -8.98 -2.62
CA THR A 172 8.19 -8.90 -1.33
C THR A 172 7.92 -10.11 -0.45
N ALA A 173 8.81 -10.38 0.51
CA ALA A 173 8.66 -11.47 1.46
C ALA A 173 9.10 -11.08 2.88
N TYR A 174 8.45 -11.66 3.88
CA TYR A 174 8.77 -11.46 5.30
C TYR A 174 8.53 -12.74 6.11
N THR A 175 9.20 -12.86 7.27
CA THR A 175 9.15 -14.07 8.10
C THR A 175 8.24 -13.86 9.30
N VAL A 176 7.20 -14.68 9.41
CA VAL A 176 6.31 -14.70 10.57
C VAL A 176 6.79 -15.79 11.52
N PHE A 177 6.88 -15.49 12.81
CA PHE A 177 7.12 -16.46 13.88
C PHE A 177 5.89 -16.52 14.78
N LEU A 178 5.08 -17.57 14.67
CA LEU A 178 3.95 -17.81 15.54
C LEU A 178 4.42 -18.57 16.79
N HIS A 179 3.96 -18.10 17.95
CA HIS A 179 4.10 -18.77 19.25
C HIS A 179 2.74 -19.29 19.70
N ASP A 180 2.72 -20.43 20.39
CA ASP A 180 1.51 -20.94 21.02
C ASP A 180 0.99 -20.01 22.13
N LEU A 181 -0.33 -20.05 22.39
CA LEU A 181 -1.02 -19.14 23.30
C LEU A 181 -1.57 -19.85 24.56
N GLU A 182 -1.17 -19.33 25.72
CA GLU A 182 -1.64 -19.67 27.07
C GLU A 182 -1.31 -21.09 27.63
N PRO A 183 -1.04 -21.15 28.95
CA PRO A 183 0.10 -20.58 29.63
C PRO A 183 1.15 -21.68 29.95
N TYR A 184 2.35 -21.29 30.39
CA TYR A 184 3.49 -22.19 30.67
C TYR A 184 4.20 -22.80 29.44
N LEU A 185 4.89 -21.95 28.69
CA LEU A 185 6.32 -22.26 28.48
C LEU A 185 7.18 -21.19 29.16
N THR A 186 7.95 -21.64 30.15
CA THR A 186 9.04 -20.85 30.72
C THR A 186 10.21 -20.84 29.74
N CYS A 187 10.11 -20.01 28.70
CA CYS A 187 11.27 -19.37 28.09
C CYS A 187 11.84 -18.28 29.03
N ASP A 188 11.93 -18.59 30.33
CA ASP A 188 12.55 -17.75 31.35
C ASP A 188 14.01 -18.14 31.50
N GLY A 189 14.87 -17.15 31.31
CA GLY A 189 16.05 -17.01 32.14
C GLY A 189 16.45 -15.55 32.26
N THR A 190 17.44 -15.26 33.11
CA THR A 190 18.07 -13.93 33.36
C THR A 190 19.57 -14.11 33.63
N GLN A 191 20.54 -13.32 33.13
CA GLN A 191 20.61 -12.32 32.03
C GLN A 191 21.77 -12.73 31.08
N SER A 192 21.59 -12.67 29.75
CA SER A 192 22.38 -13.37 28.68
C SER A 192 22.64 -14.89 28.86
N SER A 193 22.34 -15.44 30.03
CA SER A 193 22.00 -16.84 30.32
C SER A 193 20.49 -17.09 30.24
N GLN A 194 19.77 -16.35 29.38
CA GLN A 194 18.28 -16.29 29.37
C GLN A 194 17.61 -17.30 28.46
N CYS A 195 18.26 -17.55 27.34
CA CYS A 195 17.70 -18.33 26.27
C CYS A 195 18.04 -19.79 26.56
N GLY A 196 17.01 -20.61 26.76
CA GLY A 196 17.14 -22.04 27.01
C GLY A 196 17.89 -22.74 25.88
N GLU A 197 18.31 -23.99 26.11
CA GLU A 197 19.04 -24.75 25.10
C GLU A 197 18.21 -24.81 23.79
N GLY A 198 18.84 -24.43 22.66
CA GLY A 198 18.14 -24.24 21.40
C GLY A 198 17.60 -22.82 21.12
N THR A 199 17.92 -21.81 21.93
CA THR A 199 17.57 -20.38 21.67
C THR A 199 18.77 -19.43 21.85
N VAL A 200 18.75 -18.29 21.16
CA VAL A 200 19.73 -17.18 21.20
C VAL A 200 18.95 -15.87 21.40
N TRP A 201 19.53 -14.91 22.11
CA TRP A 201 18.91 -13.59 22.32
C TRP A 201 19.04 -12.73 21.06
N ASP A 202 17.94 -12.14 20.58
CA ASP A 202 17.97 -11.11 19.55
C ASP A 202 17.84 -9.71 20.16
N ASP A 203 18.87 -8.89 19.95
CA ASP A 203 18.92 -7.50 20.41
C ASP A 203 17.97 -6.57 19.60
N LEU A 204 17.49 -7.01 18.42
CA LEU A 204 16.57 -6.21 17.60
C LEU A 204 15.12 -6.30 18.08
N THR A 205 14.64 -7.50 18.40
CA THR A 205 13.29 -7.72 18.96
C THR A 205 13.24 -7.61 20.49
N GLY A 206 14.36 -7.84 21.18
CA GLY A 206 14.41 -7.96 22.64
C GLY A 206 13.81 -9.26 23.16
N THR A 207 13.88 -10.35 22.37
CA THR A 207 13.33 -11.68 22.71
C THR A 207 14.36 -12.79 22.49
N CYS A 208 14.19 -13.92 23.17
CA CYS A 208 14.90 -15.15 22.79
C CYS A 208 14.26 -15.73 21.52
N ILE A 209 15.08 -15.94 20.49
CA ILE A 209 14.70 -16.58 19.23
C ILE A 209 15.32 -17.99 19.15
N PRO A 210 14.69 -18.96 18.48
CA PRO A 210 15.31 -20.28 18.24
C PRO A 210 16.67 -20.20 17.52
N SER A 211 17.65 -21.00 17.97
CA SER A 211 19.03 -20.99 17.47
C SER A 211 19.35 -22.11 16.49
N ALA A 212 18.53 -23.15 16.47
CA ALA A 212 18.55 -24.23 15.50
C ALA A 212 17.12 -24.80 15.35
N PRO A 213 16.72 -25.29 14.16
CA PRO A 213 15.51 -26.11 14.05
C PRO A 213 15.65 -27.32 14.99
N CYS A 214 14.54 -27.80 15.57
CA CYS A 214 14.62 -29.00 16.41
C CYS A 214 15.23 -30.14 15.61
N SER A 215 16.29 -30.75 16.14
CA SER A 215 16.79 -32.01 15.59
C SER A 215 15.72 -33.06 15.84
N SER A 216 15.25 -33.73 14.79
CA SER A 216 14.19 -34.72 14.87
C SER A 216 14.57 -35.86 15.81
N GLY A 217 13.92 -35.92 16.98
CA GLY A 217 14.23 -36.88 18.02
C GLY A 217 13.45 -36.64 19.32
N PRO A 218 13.56 -37.57 20.29
CA PRO A 218 12.78 -37.54 21.54
C PRO A 218 13.00 -36.31 22.43
N GLU A 219 14.11 -35.61 22.26
CA GLU A 219 14.44 -34.38 22.99
C GLU A 219 13.68 -33.14 22.47
N ALA A 220 13.03 -33.23 21.30
CA ALA A 220 12.22 -32.15 20.73
C ALA A 220 10.78 -32.09 21.26
N CYS A 221 10.34 -33.11 22.02
CA CYS A 221 8.97 -33.22 22.50
C CYS A 221 8.74 -32.46 23.79
N GLY A 222 7.72 -31.60 23.80
CA GLY A 222 7.26 -30.90 24.99
C GLY A 222 6.57 -31.82 25.99
N PRO A 223 6.22 -31.31 27.19
CA PRO A 223 5.40 -32.04 28.15
C PRO A 223 4.11 -32.57 27.48
N ASP A 224 3.66 -33.75 27.93
CA ASP A 224 2.50 -34.47 27.40
C ASP A 224 2.57 -34.84 25.90
N THR A 225 3.79 -34.89 25.32
CA THR A 225 4.04 -35.46 23.98
C THR A 225 5.18 -36.50 24.00
N GLU A 226 5.09 -37.54 23.15
CA GLU A 226 6.08 -38.60 22.96
C GLU A 226 6.54 -38.63 21.50
N TRP A 227 7.82 -38.93 21.25
CA TRP A 227 8.35 -38.98 19.89
C TRP A 227 8.00 -40.29 19.19
N ASN A 228 7.30 -40.19 18.06
CA ASN A 228 7.01 -41.35 17.23
C ASN A 228 8.12 -41.53 16.19
N GLU A 229 9.04 -42.47 16.41
CA GLU A 229 10.17 -42.75 15.50
C GLU A 229 9.74 -43.17 14.08
N GLU A 230 8.55 -43.72 13.90
CA GLU A 230 8.04 -44.18 12.59
C GLU A 230 7.38 -43.04 11.79
N LEU A 231 6.83 -42.03 12.49
CA LEU A 231 6.18 -40.87 11.88
C LEU A 231 7.08 -39.61 11.83
N GLY A 232 8.14 -39.56 12.62
CA GLY A 232 9.11 -38.46 12.65
C GLY A 232 8.57 -37.15 13.26
N PHE A 233 7.58 -37.24 14.14
CA PHE A 233 7.03 -36.10 14.89
C PHE A 233 6.59 -36.50 16.32
N CYS A 234 6.40 -35.50 17.18
CA CYS A 234 5.85 -35.68 18.52
C CYS A 234 4.34 -35.93 18.47
N GLN A 235 3.89 -37.11 18.87
CA GLN A 235 2.47 -37.40 19.09
C GLN A 235 2.10 -36.98 20.52
N PRO A 236 0.87 -36.52 20.80
CA PRO A 236 0.42 -36.35 22.18
C PRO A 236 0.48 -37.68 22.90
N VAL A 237 1.02 -37.69 24.12
CA VAL A 237 0.86 -38.82 25.04
C VAL A 237 -0.62 -38.92 25.32
N THR A 238 -1.26 -39.97 24.83
CA THR A 238 -2.66 -40.25 25.17
C THR A 238 -2.73 -40.66 26.64
N LEU A 239 -2.75 -39.68 27.54
CA LEU A 239 -3.28 -39.87 28.88
C LEU A 239 -4.65 -40.50 28.72
N SER A 240 -4.85 -41.66 29.35
CA SER A 240 -6.12 -42.39 29.30
C SER A 240 -7.15 -41.65 30.17
N ALA A 241 -7.66 -40.56 29.63
CA ALA A 241 -8.82 -39.83 30.09
C ALA A 241 -9.92 -39.96 29.03
N GLU A 242 -11.15 -40.14 29.49
CA GLU A 242 -12.35 -39.79 28.72
C GLU A 242 -12.10 -38.38 28.13
N CYS A 243 -12.25 -38.20 26.82
CA CYS A 243 -11.75 -37.00 26.15
C CYS A 243 -12.36 -35.75 26.80
N TYR A 244 -11.58 -34.68 26.98
CA TYR A 244 -12.01 -33.49 27.73
C TYR A 244 -13.35 -32.87 27.28
N PHE A 245 -13.72 -33.09 26.01
CA PHE A 245 -15.01 -32.68 25.44
C PHE A 245 -15.99 -33.84 25.16
N ASP A 246 -15.59 -35.11 25.30
CA ASP A 246 -16.49 -36.27 25.26
C ASP A 246 -17.37 -36.24 26.52
N THR A 247 -18.48 -35.51 26.40
CA THR A 247 -19.37 -35.20 27.52
C THR A 247 -20.36 -36.35 27.75
N ASN A 248 -20.43 -37.30 26.81
CA ASN A 248 -21.34 -38.43 26.82
C ASN A 248 -20.63 -39.77 27.20
N GLY A 249 -19.30 -39.84 27.11
CA GLY A 249 -18.46 -41.00 27.43
C GLY A 249 -18.37 -42.06 26.32
N ASP A 250 -18.63 -41.72 25.06
CA ASP A 250 -18.64 -42.67 23.93
C ASP A 250 -17.26 -42.88 23.26
N GLY A 251 -16.24 -42.12 23.68
CA GLY A 251 -14.88 -42.18 23.16
C GLY A 251 -14.68 -41.37 21.88
N SER A 252 -15.58 -40.45 21.53
CA SER A 252 -15.46 -39.57 20.37
C SER A 252 -16.07 -38.19 20.64
N VAL A 253 -15.38 -37.11 20.26
CA VAL A 253 -15.95 -35.76 20.35
C VAL A 253 -16.89 -35.53 19.16
N GLY A 254 -18.17 -35.80 19.37
CA GLY A 254 -19.20 -35.76 18.35
C GLY A 254 -20.03 -34.47 18.31
N SER A 255 -21.00 -34.43 17.41
CA SER A 255 -21.99 -33.36 17.35
C SER A 255 -22.95 -33.36 18.55
N SER A 256 -23.07 -34.47 19.30
CA SER A 256 -23.78 -34.49 20.60
C SER A 256 -23.07 -33.63 21.65
N ASP A 257 -21.75 -33.66 21.64
CA ASP A 257 -20.91 -33.10 22.67
C ASP A 257 -20.75 -31.60 22.48
N LEU A 258 -20.61 -31.19 21.21
CA LEU A 258 -20.76 -29.80 20.81
C LEU A 258 -22.12 -29.21 21.22
N LEU A 259 -23.21 -29.97 21.11
CA LEU A 259 -24.55 -29.52 21.54
C LEU A 259 -24.68 -29.45 23.07
N ASN A 260 -24.06 -30.37 23.81
CA ASN A 260 -23.99 -30.28 25.28
C ASN A 260 -23.18 -29.06 25.74
N PHE A 261 -22.03 -28.82 25.13
CA PHE A 261 -21.18 -27.65 25.41
C PHE A 261 -21.91 -26.34 25.10
N LEU A 262 -22.54 -26.22 23.93
CA LEU A 262 -23.35 -25.05 23.55
C LEU A 262 -24.59 -24.87 24.44
N GLY A 263 -25.16 -25.95 24.99
CA GLY A 263 -26.26 -25.90 25.96
C GLY A 263 -25.82 -25.43 27.36
N ALA A 264 -24.57 -25.65 27.73
CA ALA A 264 -23.95 -25.17 28.96
C ALA A 264 -23.32 -23.76 28.82
N TYR A 265 -23.08 -23.29 27.59
CA TYR A 265 -22.43 -22.01 27.32
C TYR A 265 -23.19 -20.82 27.96
N GLY A 266 -22.51 -20.09 28.84
CA GLY A 266 -23.07 -18.96 29.58
C GLY A 266 -23.85 -19.34 30.85
N GLN A 267 -23.93 -20.62 31.24
CA GLN A 267 -24.43 -20.98 32.57
C GLN A 267 -23.37 -20.65 33.63
N ALA A 268 -23.75 -19.86 34.64
CA ALA A 268 -22.90 -19.63 35.79
C ALA A 268 -22.85 -20.90 36.65
N CYS A 269 -21.64 -21.42 36.89
CA CYS A 269 -21.41 -22.48 37.87
C CYS A 269 -21.56 -21.91 39.29
N GLU A 270 -22.78 -21.59 39.72
CA GLU A 270 -23.05 -21.33 41.12
C GLU A 270 -22.75 -22.60 41.92
N ALA A 271 -21.63 -22.57 42.65
CA ALA A 271 -21.30 -23.61 43.60
C ALA A 271 -22.41 -23.67 44.66
N ASN A 272 -23.29 -24.67 44.51
CA ASN A 272 -24.44 -24.86 45.37
C ASN A 272 -23.99 -25.33 46.76
N LEU A 273 -23.53 -24.38 47.57
CA LEU A 273 -23.19 -24.56 48.98
C LEU A 273 -24.47 -24.71 49.82
N THR A 274 -25.23 -25.79 49.59
CA THR A 274 -26.38 -26.17 50.41
C THR A 274 -26.34 -27.66 50.81
N GLY A 275 -26.38 -27.93 52.12
CA GLY A 275 -26.34 -29.28 52.73
C GLY A 275 -24.95 -29.61 53.31
N ALA A 276 -24.67 -29.24 54.56
CA ALA A 276 -24.94 -30.03 55.79
C ALA A 276 -23.81 -31.07 56.08
N GLU A 277 -23.33 -31.27 57.31
CA GLU A 277 -23.86 -30.93 58.65
C GLU A 277 -22.87 -30.12 59.52
#